data_AF-A0A919GHH7-F1
#
_entry.id   AF-A0A919GHH7-F1
#
_cell.length_a   1.000
_cell.length_b   1.000
_cell.length_c   1.000
_cell.angle_alpha   90.00
_cell.angle_beta   90.00
_cell.angle_gamma   90.00
#
_symmetry.space_group_name_H-M   'P 1'
#
loop_
_entity.id
_entity.type
_entity.pdbx_description
1 polymer ?
#
loop_
_entity_poly.entity_id
_entity_poly.type
_entity_poly.pdbx_seq_one_letter_code
_entity_poly.pdbx_strand_id
1 'polypeptide(L)' 'MTDTDLARILSRAMRRRHLTAQAVADLTGIRTPRIRAFAEDGTEGPVRPTPEELAELTDVLALPRSADPLGER' A
#
# COMPACT_ATOMS: atom_id res chain seq x y z
N MET A 1 11.03 -2.95 3.32
CA MET A 1 10.19 -2.94 2.11
C MET A 1 11.08 -2.50 0.96
N THR A 2 11.42 -3.36 0.01
CA THR A 2 12.10 -2.90 -1.20
C THR A 2 11.06 -2.39 -2.19
N ASP A 3 11.48 -1.50 -3.08
CA ASP A 3 10.64 -0.58 -3.85
C ASP A 3 9.56 -1.19 -4.78
N THR A 4 9.65 -2.49 -5.09
CA THR A 4 8.66 -3.23 -5.91
C THR A 4 7.54 -3.87 -5.06
N ASP A 5 7.69 -3.94 -3.73
CA ASP A 5 6.72 -4.65 -2.89
C ASP A 5 5.38 -3.91 -2.77
N LEU A 6 5.34 -2.57 -2.86
CA LEU A 6 4.11 -1.82 -2.63
C LEU A 6 2.99 -2.15 -3.62
N ALA A 7 3.25 -2.06 -4.93
CA ALA A 7 2.25 -2.35 -5.97
C ALA A 7 1.70 -3.77 -5.83
N ARG A 8 2.59 -4.74 -5.57
CA ARG A 8 2.24 -6.14 -5.39
C ARG A 8 1.40 -6.37 -4.13
N ILE A 9 1.81 -5.78 -3.01
CA ILE A 9 1.11 -5.89 -1.72
C ILE A 9 -0.27 -5.24 -1.82
N LEU A 10 -0.34 -4.02 -2.38
CA LEU A 10 -1.58 -3.27 -2.56
C LEU A 10 -2.55 -4.02 -3.48
N SER A 11 -2.09 -4.48 -4.64
CA SER A 11 -2.89 -5.28 -5.57
C SER A 11 -3.40 -6.58 -4.93
N ARG A 12 -2.56 -7.26 -4.14
CA ARG A 12 -2.95 -8.47 -3.41
C ARG A 12 -3.99 -8.19 -2.33
N ALA A 13 -3.82 -7.12 -1.55
CA ALA A 13 -4.75 -6.73 -0.51
C ALA A 13 -6.12 -6.34 -1.10
N MET A 14 -6.12 -5.54 -2.16
CA MET A 14 -7.32 -5.15 -2.89
C MET A 14 -8.05 -6.36 -3.47
N ARG A 15 -7.33 -7.29 -4.11
CA ARG A 15 -7.93 -8.51 -4.66
C ARG A 15 -8.52 -9.41 -3.57
N ARG A 16 -7.82 -9.61 -2.44
CA ARG A 16 -8.29 -10.46 -1.34
C ARG A 16 -9.53 -9.91 -0.64
N ARG A 17 -9.64 -8.58 -0.54
CA ARG A 17 -10.73 -7.90 0.18
C ARG A 17 -11.79 -7.31 -0.77
N HIS A 18 -11.70 -7.60 -2.07
CA HIS A 18 -12.56 -7.03 -3.12
C HIS A 18 -12.64 -5.48 -3.07
N LEU A 19 -11.55 -4.82 -2.71
CA LEU A 19 -11.50 -3.35 -2.61
C LEU A 19 -11.16 -2.73 -3.97
N THR A 20 -11.88 -1.67 -4.30
CA THR A 20 -11.55 -0.79 -5.42
C THR A 20 -10.56 0.28 -4.98
N ALA A 21 -9.88 0.95 -5.92
CA ALA A 21 -9.01 2.08 -5.59
C ALA A 21 -9.77 3.20 -4.86
N GLN A 22 -11.07 3.37 -5.17
CA GLN A 22 -11.94 4.31 -4.47
C GLN A 22 -12.16 3.88 -3.02
N ALA A 23 -12.48 2.60 -2.77
CA ALA A 23 -12.66 2.11 -1.41
C ALA A 23 -11.40 2.27 -0.55
N VAL A 24 -10.22 2.05 -1.13
CA VAL A 24 -8.94 2.29 -0.43
C VAL A 24 -8.75 3.79 -0.16
N ALA A 25 -9.09 4.65 -1.11
CA ALA A 25 -9.04 6.11 -0.92
C ALA A 25 -9.97 6.57 0.20
N ASP A 26 -11.19 6.05 0.25
CA ASP A 26 -12.17 6.39 1.29
C ASP A 26 -11.70 5.95 2.68
N LEU A 27 -10.99 4.82 2.78
CA LEU A 27 -10.47 4.31 4.05
C LEU A 27 -9.19 5.02 4.53
N THR A 28 -8.36 5.52 3.62
CA THR A 28 -7.04 6.12 3.94
C THR A 28 -7.03 7.64 3.85
N GLY A 29 -8.05 8.27 3.27
CA GLY A 29 -8.05 9.69 2.93
C GLY A 29 -7.11 10.06 1.76
N ILE A 30 -6.39 9.08 1.18
CA ILE A 30 -5.49 9.29 0.05
C ILE A 30 -6.32 9.41 -1.23
N ARG A 31 -6.03 10.39 -2.08
CA ARG A 31 -6.80 10.59 -3.31
C ARG A 31 -6.73 9.37 -4.23
N THR A 32 -7.86 8.96 -4.79
CA THR A 32 -7.99 7.81 -5.71
C THR A 32 -6.96 7.77 -6.85
N PRO A 33 -6.59 8.88 -7.52
CA PRO A 33 -5.54 8.86 -8.54
C PRO A 33 -4.17 8.40 -8.01
N ARG A 34 -3.82 8.73 -6.76
CA ARG A 34 -2.57 8.29 -6.12
C ARG A 34 -2.63 6.80 -5.81
N ILE A 35 -3.75 6.31 -5.28
CA ILE A 35 -3.95 4.87 -5.04
C ILE A 35 -3.77 4.06 -6.34
N ARG A 36 -4.31 4.54 -7.47
CA ARG A 36 -4.09 3.90 -8.78
C ARG A 36 -2.61 3.90 -9.16
N ALA A 37 -1.94 5.04 -9.06
CA ALA A 37 -0.50 5.13 -9.35
C ALA A 37 0.32 4.18 -8.46
N PHE A 38 0.02 4.06 -7.18
CA PHE A 38 0.73 3.13 -6.29
C PHE A 38 0.47 1.66 -6.64
N ALA A 39 -0.75 1.33 -7.09
CA ALA A 39 -1.11 -0.02 -7.49
C ALA A 39 -0.47 -0.44 -8.83
N GLU A 40 -0.23 0.54 -9.72
CA GLU A 40 0.38 0.34 -11.04
C GLU A 40 1.92 0.39 -10.97
N ASP A 41 2.48 1.43 -10.35
CA ASP A 41 3.90 1.76 -10.42
C ASP A 41 4.68 1.54 -9.10
N GLY A 42 3.99 1.28 -7.99
CA GLY A 42 4.64 1.09 -6.68
C GLY A 42 5.30 2.37 -6.15
N THR A 43 6.47 2.24 -5.50
CA THR A 43 7.24 3.40 -5.00
C THR A 43 8.19 3.99 -6.03
N GLU A 44 8.39 3.32 -7.17
CA GLU A 44 9.29 3.73 -8.25
C GLU A 44 8.62 4.64 -9.29
N GLY A 45 7.29 4.74 -9.25
CA GLY A 45 6.52 5.57 -10.15
C GLY A 45 6.83 7.08 -10.03
N PRO A 46 6.38 7.87 -11.02
CA PRO A 46 6.49 9.33 -10.96
C PRO A 46 5.72 9.93 -9.77
N VAL A 47 4.76 9.18 -9.24
CA VAL A 47 4.00 9.52 -8.04
C VAL A 47 4.46 8.64 -6.89
N ARG A 48 5.41 9.16 -6.09
CA ARG A 48 5.93 8.44 -4.91
C ARG A 48 5.00 8.66 -3.70
N PRO A 49 4.71 7.60 -2.92
CA PRO A 49 3.98 7.73 -1.67
C PRO A 49 4.85 8.40 -0.60
N THR A 50 4.24 9.22 0.25
CA THR A 50 4.93 9.79 1.41
C THR A 50 5.00 8.75 2.55
N PRO A 51 5.87 8.96 3.56
CA PRO A 51 5.90 8.10 4.75
C PRO A 51 4.54 8.01 5.46
N GLU A 52 3.78 9.11 5.53
CA GLU A 52 2.44 9.14 6.13
C GLU A 52 1.47 8.27 5.32
N GLU A 53 1.47 8.41 3.99
CA GLU A 53 0.59 7.60 3.12
C GLU A 53 0.92 6.12 3.20
N LEU A 54 2.21 5.76 3.31
CA LEU A 54 2.62 4.38 3.53
C LEU A 54 2.12 3.84 4.87
N ALA A 55 2.16 4.67 5.93
CA ALA A 55 1.64 4.29 7.24
C ALA A 55 0.12 4.04 7.19
N GLU A 56 -0.64 4.95 6.58
CA GLU A 56 -2.09 4.82 6.39
C GLU A 56 -2.46 3.57 5.58
N LEU A 57 -1.78 3.34 4.45
CA LEU A 57 -1.98 2.14 3.63
C LEU A 57 -1.70 0.87 4.43
N THR A 58 -0.65 0.88 5.24
CA THR A 58 -0.26 -0.28 6.03
C THR A 58 -1.27 -0.57 7.13
N ASP A 59 -1.77 0.46 7.79
CA ASP A 59 -2.74 0.34 8.89
C ASP A 59 -4.11 -0.16 8.38
N VAL A 60 -4.68 0.54 7.40
CA VAL A 60 -6.01 0.26 6.84
C VAL A 60 -6.09 -1.11 6.16
N LEU A 61 -5.05 -1.45 5.39
CA LEU A 61 -5.05 -2.70 4.64
C LEU A 61 -4.50 -3.86 5.47
N ALA A 62 -4.12 -3.62 6.73
CA ALA A 62 -3.39 -4.55 7.58
C ALA A 62 -2.24 -5.20 6.81
N LEU A 63 -1.52 -4.39 6.02
CA LEU A 63 -0.36 -4.88 5.30
C LEU A 63 0.69 -5.28 6.34
N PRO A 64 1.50 -6.31 6.08
CA PRO A 64 2.62 -6.61 6.96
C PRO A 64 3.50 -5.36 7.06
N ARG A 65 3.47 -4.68 8.23
CA ARG A 65 4.47 -3.67 8.60
C ARG A 65 5.81 -4.36 8.45
N SER A 66 6.69 -3.86 7.60
CA SER A 66 8.02 -4.44 7.44
C SER A 66 8.86 -4.18 8.70
N ALA A 67 8.61 -4.94 9.75
CA ALA A 67 9.47 -5.10 10.91
C ALA A 67 9.04 -6.35 11.69
N ASP A 68 9.54 -7.50 11.25
CA ASP A 68 10.18 -8.39 12.22
C ASP A 68 11.51 -8.89 11.62
N PRO A 69 12.65 -8.26 11.93
CA PRO A 69 13.96 -8.85 11.69
C PRO A 69 14.39 -9.86 12.77
N LEU A 70 13.53 -10.28 13.71
CA LEU A 70 13.89 -11.24 14.76
C LEU A 70 12.75 -12.20 15.10
N GLY A 71 12.40 -13.03 14.11
CA GLY A 71 11.88 -14.37 14.37
C GLY A 71 13.01 -15.34 14.80
N GLU A 72 13.83 -14.95 15.77
CA GLU A 72 14.60 -15.92 16.56
C GLU A 72 13.72 -16.37 17.72
N ARG A 73 13.12 -17.56 17.63
CA ARG A 73 12.99 -18.57 18.70
C ARG A 73 12.57 -19.91 18.10
#